data_AF-A0A8E0QSB8-F1
#
_entry.id   AF-A0A8E0QSB8-F1
#
_cell.length_a   1.000
_cell.length_b   1.000
_cell.length_c   1.000
_cell.angle_alpha   90.00
_cell.angle_beta   90.00
_cell.angle_gamma   90.00
#
_symmetry.space_group_name_H-M   'P 1'
#
loop_
_entity.id
_entity.type
_entity.pdbx_description
1 polymer ?
#
loop_
_entity_poly.entity_id
_entity_poly.type
_entity_poly.pdbx_seq_one_letter_code
_entity_poly.pdbx_strand_id
1 'polypeptide(L)'
;MLLKHSLLSLLCALEVAWALEPSACFSPDAKGKAGYEACCAKQGNGKGTVGGVVFQYTCQTFLRKGNDYGTAHRGVSSAGECAQLCAADSSCLASSWGSAISQCFLFSSKGYIRYTPNPGFLILEKTPEEPEKPDRAKDCQDLVDAGKKEGEAQCTTEKDKLRQEGEEALRECQKQKQAAVAESKTQCATEKDMLRQEGQEALRECQKQKEAAVAESKTQCEKEKDELRQQAEGAAQKEREQCEKDKSQLRQERDDALQKCKSDCEAEKEQLRQQGTDAAKQCESDKAGLQQQLQTCQDKQQPAKPTDTTEAQDPKCRDNSWQNMCGGVCQEETFTLAGVVFKKKCFVRTVMAQEVQVYHRSSLLECLEKDCAPNSNCLGVGWRPWEVGHCHVHMSIGHGLRTAYNPHEHLIYAKDRVTPMGL
;
A
#
# COMPACT_ATOMS: atom_id res chain seq x y z
N MET A 1 29.21 21.62 -2.74
CA MET A 1 30.69 21.60 -2.61
C MET A 1 31.27 21.85 -4.00
N LEU A 2 32.22 22.74 -4.25
CA LEU A 2 32.88 23.73 -3.37
C LEU A 2 32.91 25.10 -4.10
N LEU A 3 32.77 26.22 -3.38
CA LEU A 3 33.28 27.50 -3.87
C LEU A 3 34.74 27.64 -3.43
N LYS A 4 35.62 28.04 -4.35
CA LYS A 4 36.93 28.62 -4.00
C LYS A 4 36.85 30.14 -4.23
N HIS A 5 36.99 30.92 -3.17
CA HIS A 5 37.24 32.35 -3.29
C HIS A 5 38.74 32.57 -3.53
N SER A 6 39.10 33.41 -4.50
CA SER A 6 40.43 33.99 -4.60
C SER A 6 40.37 35.44 -4.13
N LEU A 7 41.07 35.74 -3.04
CA LEU A 7 41.40 37.08 -2.58
C LEU A 7 42.87 37.39 -2.91
N LEU A 8 43.30 38.62 -2.64
CA LEU A 8 44.60 39.23 -2.98
C LEU A 8 44.77 39.59 -4.47
N SER A 9 45.35 40.72 -4.83
CA SER A 9 45.69 41.93 -4.04
C SER A 9 45.82 43.13 -4.99
N LEU A 10 45.33 44.31 -4.58
CA LEU A 10 45.58 45.57 -5.28
C LEU A 10 46.55 46.43 -4.46
N LEU A 11 47.76 46.64 -4.98
CA LEU A 11 48.79 47.49 -4.37
C LEU A 11 48.98 48.75 -5.21
N CYS A 12 48.23 49.80 -4.89
CA CYS A 12 48.40 51.12 -5.49
C CYS A 12 49.39 51.94 -4.66
N ALA A 13 50.65 51.98 -5.09
CA ALA A 13 51.62 52.94 -4.58
C ALA A 13 51.43 54.29 -5.31
N LEU A 14 50.96 55.32 -4.60
CA LEU A 14 50.95 56.69 -5.11
C LEU A 14 52.25 57.39 -4.72
N GLU A 15 53.19 57.50 -5.64
CA GLU A 15 54.29 58.47 -5.52
C GLU A 15 53.77 59.87 -5.88
N VAL A 16 53.55 60.71 -4.88
CA VAL A 16 53.10 62.10 -5.07
C VAL A 16 54.30 62.97 -5.44
N ALA A 17 54.59 63.08 -6.74
CA ALA A 17 55.64 63.95 -7.27
C ALA A 17 55.20 65.43 -7.23
N TRP A 18 55.68 66.19 -6.24
CA TRP A 18 55.44 67.64 -6.12
C TRP A 18 56.27 68.43 -7.14
N ALA A 19 55.74 68.59 -8.36
CA ALA A 19 56.41 69.25 -9.47
C ALA A 19 56.19 70.78 -9.48
N LEU A 20 56.96 71.51 -8.67
CA LEU A 20 57.32 72.91 -8.97
C LEU A 20 58.65 72.88 -9.71
N GLU A 21 58.68 73.20 -11.01
CA GLU A 21 59.89 73.11 -11.84
C GLU A 21 61.06 73.94 -11.24
N PRO A 22 62.12 73.29 -10.71
CA PRO A 22 63.35 74.00 -10.41
C PRO A 22 64.02 74.31 -11.75
N SER A 23 64.39 75.56 -11.99
CA SER A 23 65.07 75.96 -13.23
C SER A 23 66.26 75.03 -13.49
N ALA A 24 66.22 74.25 -14.58
CA ALA A 24 67.13 73.12 -14.81
C ALA A 24 68.63 73.49 -14.70
N CYS A 25 68.95 74.76 -14.96
CA CYS A 25 70.20 75.45 -14.63
C CYS A 25 70.87 75.03 -13.31
N PHE A 26 70.10 74.87 -12.23
CA PHE A 26 70.62 74.58 -10.89
C PHE A 26 70.50 73.10 -10.48
N SER A 27 70.16 72.20 -11.41
CA SER A 27 70.18 70.75 -11.13
C SER A 27 71.58 70.29 -10.72
N PRO A 28 71.72 69.50 -9.63
CA PRO A 28 73.02 68.95 -9.21
C PRO A 28 73.58 67.92 -10.20
N ASP A 29 72.72 67.31 -11.03
CA ASP A 29 73.08 66.27 -12.01
C ASP A 29 73.68 66.87 -13.29
N ALA A 30 73.39 68.14 -13.58
CA ALA A 30 73.85 68.83 -14.77
C ALA A 30 75.28 69.36 -14.59
N LYS A 31 76.29 68.58 -15.02
CA LYS A 31 77.72 68.85 -14.78
C LYS A 31 78.49 69.30 -16.02
N GLY A 32 79.56 70.07 -15.80
CA GLY A 32 80.45 70.59 -16.84
C GLY A 32 79.70 71.34 -17.95
N LYS A 33 79.97 70.99 -19.21
CA LYS A 33 79.28 71.59 -20.37
C LYS A 33 77.75 71.42 -20.30
N ALA A 34 77.24 70.28 -19.82
CA ALA A 34 75.82 70.04 -19.68
C ALA A 34 75.19 70.94 -18.59
N GLY A 35 75.91 71.24 -17.51
CA GLY A 35 75.50 72.22 -16.50
C GLY A 35 75.37 73.64 -17.04
N TYR A 36 76.29 74.04 -17.92
CA TYR A 36 76.19 75.32 -18.62
C TYR A 36 75.00 75.34 -19.59
N GLU A 37 74.79 74.26 -20.36
CA GLU A 37 73.70 74.16 -21.32
C GLU A 37 72.32 74.08 -20.64
N ALA A 38 72.22 73.48 -19.44
CA ALA A 38 71.00 73.49 -18.64
C ALA A 38 70.55 74.91 -18.23
N CYS A 39 71.49 75.85 -18.05
CA CYS A 39 71.19 77.27 -17.87
C CYS A 39 70.95 78.00 -19.21
N CYS A 40 71.83 77.74 -20.19
CA CYS A 40 72.11 78.69 -21.27
C CYS A 40 71.68 78.23 -22.68
N ALA A 41 71.17 77.01 -22.85
CA ALA A 41 70.79 76.51 -24.18
C ALA A 41 69.45 77.07 -24.70
N LYS A 42 68.56 77.51 -23.81
CA LYS A 42 67.23 78.06 -24.16
C LYS A 42 67.09 79.57 -23.93
N GLN A 43 67.76 80.13 -22.92
CA GLN A 43 67.64 81.53 -22.51
C GLN A 43 69.01 82.06 -22.05
N GLY A 44 69.30 83.34 -22.34
CA GLY A 44 70.59 83.97 -22.00
C GLY A 44 70.70 84.45 -20.55
N ASN A 45 69.61 84.45 -19.81
CA ASN A 45 69.51 84.75 -18.39
C ASN A 45 68.25 84.06 -17.82
N GLY A 46 68.09 84.07 -16.51
CA GLY A 46 66.93 83.52 -15.83
C GLY A 46 67.03 83.66 -14.31
N LYS A 47 66.12 82.99 -13.60
CA LYS A 47 66.11 82.91 -12.12
C LYS A 47 65.97 81.46 -11.66
N GLY A 48 66.37 81.20 -10.43
CA GLY A 48 66.10 79.95 -9.72
C GLY A 48 66.60 79.97 -8.27
N THR A 49 66.09 79.07 -7.45
CA THR A 49 66.29 79.08 -6.00
C THR A 49 67.25 77.98 -5.56
N VAL A 50 68.29 78.33 -4.81
CA VAL A 50 69.30 77.39 -4.28
C VAL A 50 69.58 77.73 -2.82
N GLY A 51 69.54 76.74 -1.93
CA GLY A 51 69.73 76.95 -0.49
C GLY A 51 68.71 77.90 0.17
N GLY A 52 67.53 78.08 -0.43
CA GLY A 52 66.51 79.06 -0.01
C GLY A 52 66.76 80.49 -0.51
N VAL A 53 67.83 80.73 -1.26
CA VAL A 53 68.17 82.04 -1.86
C VAL A 53 67.80 82.04 -3.34
N VAL A 54 67.08 83.06 -3.80
CA VAL A 54 66.77 83.26 -5.22
C VAL A 54 67.97 83.92 -5.91
N PHE A 55 68.53 83.22 -6.90
CA PHE A 55 69.60 83.74 -7.77
C PHE A 55 69.05 84.15 -9.13
N GLN A 56 69.51 85.29 -9.63
CA GLN A 56 69.42 85.63 -11.05
C GLN A 56 70.72 85.17 -11.73
N TYR A 57 70.60 84.38 -12.80
CA TYR A 57 71.75 83.94 -13.60
C TYR A 57 71.85 84.72 -14.92
N THR A 58 73.06 84.89 -15.44
CA THR A 58 73.31 85.47 -16.78
C THR A 58 74.46 84.75 -17.46
N CYS A 59 74.19 84.26 -18.67
CA CYS A 59 75.09 83.44 -19.47
C CYS A 59 76.13 84.28 -20.24
N GLN A 60 77.13 83.60 -20.80
CA GLN A 60 78.23 84.19 -21.58
C GLN A 60 78.90 85.39 -20.87
N THR A 61 79.02 85.33 -19.54
CA THR A 61 79.42 86.47 -18.71
C THR A 61 80.31 85.99 -17.57
N PHE A 62 81.30 86.82 -17.20
CA PHE A 62 82.22 86.60 -16.08
C PHE A 62 82.41 87.90 -15.28
N LEU A 63 82.66 87.82 -13.97
CA LEU A 63 82.89 89.00 -13.11
C LEU A 63 84.39 89.23 -12.83
N ARG A 64 84.82 90.49 -12.73
CA ARG A 64 86.11 90.89 -12.12
C ARG A 64 85.98 92.16 -11.31
N LYS A 65 86.92 92.43 -10.41
CA LYS A 65 87.01 93.70 -9.67
C LYS A 65 88.41 94.30 -9.81
N GLY A 66 88.57 95.17 -10.80
CA GLY A 66 89.91 95.60 -11.25
C GLY A 66 90.69 94.40 -11.78
N ASN A 67 91.82 94.09 -11.15
CA ASN A 67 92.59 92.90 -11.49
C ASN A 67 92.09 91.60 -10.82
N ASP A 68 91.26 91.69 -9.77
CA ASP A 68 90.79 90.54 -9.00
C ASP A 68 89.75 89.70 -9.78
N TYR A 69 89.85 88.39 -9.64
CA TYR A 69 88.96 87.37 -10.21
C TYR A 69 87.98 86.80 -9.18
N GLY A 70 88.02 87.24 -7.92
CA GLY A 70 87.20 86.72 -6.83
C GLY A 70 87.76 85.44 -6.20
N THR A 71 87.17 85.00 -5.09
CA THR A 71 87.62 83.83 -4.32
C THR A 71 87.38 82.55 -5.13
N ALA A 72 88.46 81.92 -5.61
CA ALA A 72 88.40 80.81 -6.55
C ALA A 72 88.29 79.42 -5.87
N HIS A 73 87.13 78.78 -6.01
CA HIS A 73 86.87 77.39 -5.61
C HIS A 73 87.05 76.46 -6.81
N ARG A 74 87.95 75.49 -6.69
CA ARG A 74 88.26 74.49 -7.74
C ARG A 74 87.46 73.21 -7.56
N GLY A 75 87.19 72.51 -8.67
CA GLY A 75 86.44 71.26 -8.67
C GLY A 75 84.92 71.44 -8.61
N VAL A 76 84.42 72.66 -8.78
CA VAL A 76 82.99 72.98 -8.77
C VAL A 76 82.39 72.59 -10.12
N SER A 77 81.59 71.53 -10.13
CA SER A 77 81.22 70.76 -11.32
C SER A 77 79.91 71.20 -11.96
N SER A 78 79.07 71.97 -11.27
CA SER A 78 77.82 72.53 -11.81
C SER A 78 77.58 74.00 -11.39
N ALA A 79 76.68 74.67 -12.12
CA ALA A 79 76.18 75.98 -11.71
C ALA A 79 75.41 75.92 -10.38
N GLY A 80 74.69 74.83 -10.11
CA GLY A 80 74.02 74.56 -8.83
C GLY A 80 75.00 74.48 -7.66
N GLU A 81 76.14 73.80 -7.81
CA GLU A 81 77.19 73.76 -6.78
C GLU A 81 77.80 75.15 -6.53
N CYS A 82 78.00 75.97 -7.57
CA CYS A 82 78.49 77.35 -7.43
C CYS A 82 77.46 78.30 -6.80
N ALA A 83 76.17 78.10 -7.08
CA ALA A 83 75.07 78.79 -6.41
C ALA A 83 75.03 78.41 -4.93
N GLN A 84 75.13 77.12 -4.59
CA GLN A 84 75.10 76.61 -3.22
C GLN A 84 76.28 77.13 -2.39
N LEU A 85 77.49 77.23 -2.98
CA LEU A 85 78.65 77.86 -2.32
C LEU A 85 78.38 79.35 -2.01
N CYS A 86 77.85 80.11 -2.96
CA CYS A 86 77.49 81.51 -2.71
C CYS A 86 76.30 81.63 -1.74
N ALA A 87 75.35 80.70 -1.72
CA ALA A 87 74.22 80.71 -0.80
C ALA A 87 74.68 80.50 0.66
N ALA A 88 75.60 79.55 0.89
CA ALA A 88 76.17 79.27 2.19
C ALA A 88 77.06 80.41 2.72
N ASP A 89 77.80 81.09 1.84
CA ASP A 89 78.54 82.30 2.22
C ASP A 89 77.59 83.51 2.30
N SER A 90 77.22 83.90 3.52
CA SER A 90 76.42 85.11 3.80
C SER A 90 77.03 86.40 3.25
N SER A 91 78.36 86.46 3.06
CA SER A 91 79.06 87.62 2.50
C SER A 91 79.03 87.65 0.96
N CYS A 92 78.92 86.49 0.29
CA CYS A 92 78.88 86.40 -1.16
C CYS A 92 77.64 87.13 -1.70
N LEU A 93 77.84 88.08 -2.62
CA LEU A 93 76.78 88.82 -3.28
C LEU A 93 76.50 88.25 -4.67
N ALA A 94 77.56 87.81 -5.34
CA ALA A 94 77.52 87.19 -6.65
C ALA A 94 78.65 86.17 -6.80
N SER A 95 78.51 85.24 -7.73
CA SER A 95 79.57 84.36 -8.18
C SER A 95 79.65 84.28 -9.70
N SER A 96 80.77 83.77 -10.21
CA SER A 96 80.90 83.33 -11.60
C SER A 96 81.31 81.88 -11.67
N TRP A 97 80.74 81.10 -12.59
CA TRP A 97 81.11 79.72 -12.80
C TRP A 97 81.61 79.49 -14.23
N GLY A 98 82.81 78.93 -14.36
CA GLY A 98 83.42 78.56 -15.63
C GLY A 98 83.34 77.06 -15.88
N SER A 99 82.39 76.63 -16.71
CA SER A 99 82.13 75.21 -16.98
C SER A 99 83.33 74.43 -17.52
N ALA A 100 84.10 75.04 -18.45
CA ALA A 100 85.27 74.44 -19.07
C ALA A 100 86.49 74.29 -18.12
N ILE A 101 86.51 75.04 -17.01
CA ILE A 101 87.60 75.04 -16.02
C ILE A 101 87.17 74.49 -14.64
N SER A 102 85.91 74.05 -14.50
CA SER A 102 85.27 73.56 -13.28
C SER A 102 85.62 74.38 -12.03
N GLN A 103 85.47 75.71 -12.15
CA GLN A 103 85.80 76.67 -11.11
C GLN A 103 84.66 77.66 -10.88
N CYS A 104 84.42 77.95 -9.60
CA CYS A 104 83.48 78.95 -9.12
C CYS A 104 84.28 80.09 -8.46
N PHE A 105 83.90 81.33 -8.71
CA PHE A 105 84.57 82.53 -8.21
C PHE A 105 83.56 83.35 -7.41
N LEU A 106 83.75 83.48 -6.09
CA LEU A 106 82.83 84.20 -5.21
C LEU A 106 83.24 85.68 -5.06
N PHE A 107 82.26 86.58 -5.06
CA PHE A 107 82.43 88.02 -4.92
C PHE A 107 81.63 88.56 -3.74
N SER A 108 82.31 88.76 -2.61
CA SER A 108 81.72 89.25 -1.35
C SER A 108 81.68 90.79 -1.23
N SER A 109 81.87 91.53 -2.33
CA SER A 109 81.83 93.00 -2.30
C SER A 109 81.27 93.60 -3.61
N LYS A 110 80.49 94.68 -3.48
CA LYS A 110 79.90 95.41 -4.61
C LYS A 110 80.98 96.09 -5.46
N GLY A 111 80.63 96.45 -6.70
CA GLY A 111 81.55 97.10 -7.64
C GLY A 111 82.41 96.12 -8.45
N TYR A 112 81.94 94.89 -8.65
CA TYR A 112 82.43 94.03 -9.73
C TYR A 112 81.91 94.51 -11.10
N ILE A 113 82.65 94.22 -12.16
CA ILE A 113 82.34 94.54 -13.56
C ILE A 113 82.00 93.24 -14.29
N ARG A 114 80.96 93.26 -15.13
CA ARG A 114 80.57 92.15 -16.01
C ARG A 114 81.39 92.21 -17.30
N TYR A 115 82.04 91.10 -17.66
CA TYR A 115 82.76 90.92 -18.92
C TYR A 115 82.01 89.91 -19.78
N THR A 116 81.62 90.33 -20.99
CA THR A 116 80.79 89.58 -21.93
C THR A 116 81.14 90.01 -23.37
N PRO A 117 81.05 89.13 -24.38
CA PRO A 117 80.77 87.70 -24.30
C PRO A 117 81.98 86.89 -23.79
N ASN A 118 81.73 85.95 -22.87
CA ASN A 118 82.70 84.96 -22.41
C ASN A 118 82.05 83.56 -22.43
N PRO A 119 82.12 82.82 -23.56
CA PRO A 119 81.45 81.53 -23.72
C PRO A 119 81.87 80.49 -22.67
N GLY A 120 80.92 79.72 -22.16
CA GLY A 120 81.14 78.71 -21.13
C GLY A 120 81.26 79.26 -19.70
N PHE A 121 81.22 80.58 -19.52
CA PHE A 121 81.05 81.24 -18.22
C PHE A 121 79.63 81.78 -18.05
N LEU A 122 79.09 81.65 -16.84
CA LEU A 122 77.89 82.35 -16.40
C LEU A 122 78.13 83.00 -15.04
N ILE A 123 77.33 84.02 -14.74
CA ILE A 123 77.31 84.70 -13.44
C ILE A 123 76.01 84.40 -12.70
N LEU A 124 76.07 84.42 -11.38
CA LEU A 124 74.98 84.15 -10.45
C LEU A 124 74.94 85.30 -9.44
N GLU A 125 73.81 85.99 -9.31
CA GLU A 125 73.67 87.14 -8.40
C GLU A 125 72.52 86.89 -7.43
N LYS A 126 72.74 87.12 -6.13
CA LYS A 126 71.67 87.00 -5.14
C LYS A 126 70.64 88.12 -5.35
N THR A 127 69.37 87.75 -5.45
CA THR A 127 68.25 88.70 -5.46
C THR A 127 67.67 88.85 -4.04
N PRO A 128 66.94 89.94 -3.73
CA PRO A 128 66.29 90.13 -2.44
C PRO A 128 64.90 89.45 -2.35
N GLU A 129 64.62 88.47 -3.21
CA GLU A 129 63.28 87.85 -3.35
C GLU A 129 63.13 86.65 -2.41
N GLU A 130 62.06 86.64 -1.60
CA GLU A 130 61.67 85.46 -0.82
C GLU A 130 61.01 84.41 -1.74
N PRO A 131 61.26 83.10 -1.54
CA PRO A 131 60.58 82.05 -2.30
C PRO A 131 59.11 81.92 -1.90
N GLU A 132 58.23 81.74 -2.88
CA GLU A 132 56.80 81.52 -2.67
C GLU A 132 56.52 80.25 -1.84
N LYS A 133 55.48 80.30 -1.01
CA LYS A 133 55.08 79.21 -0.10
C LYS A 133 53.80 78.54 -0.65
N PRO A 134 53.81 77.22 -0.91
CA PRO A 134 52.65 76.53 -1.49
C PRO A 134 51.48 76.39 -0.50
N ASP A 135 50.26 76.67 -0.97
CA ASP A 135 49.03 76.57 -0.17
C ASP A 135 48.47 75.13 -0.13
N ARG A 136 49.12 74.32 0.71
CA ARG A 136 48.80 72.90 0.91
C ARG A 136 47.36 72.64 1.35
N ALA A 137 46.65 73.62 1.89
CA ALA A 137 45.27 73.42 2.33
C ALA A 137 44.32 73.20 1.15
N LYS A 138 44.54 73.92 0.05
CA LYS A 138 43.76 73.78 -1.18
C LYS A 138 44.07 72.46 -1.89
N ASP A 139 45.35 72.13 -2.04
CA ASP A 139 45.80 70.90 -2.71
C ASP A 139 45.16 69.64 -2.10
N CYS A 140 45.01 69.61 -0.76
CA CYS A 140 44.34 68.52 -0.07
C CYS A 140 42.82 68.46 -0.34
N GLN A 141 42.13 69.59 -0.49
CA GLN A 141 40.69 69.62 -0.77
C GLN A 141 40.39 69.13 -2.20
N ASP A 142 41.14 69.62 -3.19
CA ASP A 142 40.95 69.25 -4.60
C ASP A 142 41.16 67.73 -4.81
N LEU A 143 42.08 67.10 -4.06
CA LEU A 143 42.29 65.64 -4.04
C LEU A 143 41.12 64.87 -3.42
N VAL A 144 40.51 65.39 -2.33
CA VAL A 144 39.36 64.74 -1.66
C VAL A 144 38.12 64.77 -2.56
N ASP A 145 37.83 65.90 -3.19
CA ASP A 145 36.67 66.02 -4.09
C ASP A 145 36.85 65.21 -5.39
N ALA A 146 38.09 65.11 -5.91
CA ALA A 146 38.42 64.20 -7.01
C ALA A 146 38.17 62.72 -6.63
N GLY A 147 38.72 62.27 -5.50
CA GLY A 147 38.55 60.89 -5.03
C GLY A 147 37.10 60.53 -4.72
N LYS A 148 36.32 61.47 -4.16
CA LYS A 148 34.88 61.30 -3.96
C LYS A 148 34.14 61.10 -5.28
N LYS A 149 34.40 61.98 -6.27
CA LYS A 149 33.75 61.92 -7.59
C LYS A 149 34.10 60.63 -8.35
N GLU A 150 35.33 60.14 -8.21
CA GLU A 150 35.72 58.85 -8.77
C GLU A 150 34.99 57.70 -8.08
N GLY A 151 34.94 57.67 -6.74
CA GLY A 151 34.22 56.65 -5.98
C GLY A 151 32.72 56.60 -6.29
N GLU A 152 32.06 57.75 -6.46
CA GLU A 152 30.64 57.83 -6.87
C GLU A 152 30.42 57.26 -8.29
N ALA A 153 31.36 57.51 -9.22
CA ALA A 153 31.30 56.97 -10.58
C ALA A 153 31.58 55.46 -10.64
N GLN A 154 32.57 54.97 -9.90
CA GLN A 154 32.87 53.54 -9.75
C GLN A 154 31.67 52.80 -9.13
N CYS A 155 31.16 53.27 -7.99
CA CYS A 155 30.00 52.68 -7.30
C CYS A 155 28.75 52.63 -8.20
N THR A 156 28.49 53.68 -8.98
CA THR A 156 27.36 53.69 -9.93
C THR A 156 27.53 52.63 -11.01
N THR A 157 28.76 52.49 -11.54
CA THR A 157 29.11 51.52 -12.59
C THR A 157 28.99 50.08 -12.08
N GLU A 158 29.50 49.78 -10.88
CA GLU A 158 29.37 48.46 -10.26
C GLU A 158 27.92 48.10 -9.95
N LYS A 159 27.14 49.04 -9.41
CA LYS A 159 25.71 48.85 -9.10
C LYS A 159 24.91 48.51 -10.37
N ASP A 160 25.15 49.22 -11.48
CA ASP A 160 24.43 48.96 -12.73
C ASP A 160 24.92 47.67 -13.42
N LYS A 161 26.20 47.30 -13.30
CA LYS A 161 26.74 45.99 -13.72
C LYS A 161 26.07 44.84 -12.95
N LEU A 162 26.05 44.91 -11.61
CA LEU A 162 25.39 43.92 -10.75
C LEU A 162 23.88 43.79 -11.06
N ARG A 163 23.23 44.90 -11.44
CA ARG A 163 21.82 44.86 -11.88
C ARG A 163 21.65 44.12 -13.20
N GLN A 164 22.53 44.34 -14.18
CA GLN A 164 22.51 43.62 -15.46
C GLN A 164 22.78 42.12 -15.27
N GLU A 165 23.79 41.76 -14.47
CA GLU A 165 24.11 40.36 -14.14
C GLU A 165 22.94 39.67 -13.42
N GLY A 166 22.25 40.38 -12.51
CA GLY A 166 21.04 39.88 -11.85
C GLY A 166 19.83 39.74 -12.79
N GLU A 167 19.62 40.68 -13.71
CA GLU A 167 18.58 40.60 -14.75
C GLU A 167 18.83 39.42 -15.71
N GLU A 168 20.08 39.17 -16.11
CA GLU A 168 20.47 38.05 -16.96
C GLU A 168 20.33 36.70 -16.25
N ALA A 169 20.86 36.57 -15.03
CA ALA A 169 20.72 35.36 -14.22
C ALA A 169 19.25 35.00 -13.95
N LEU A 170 18.38 36.00 -13.75
CA LEU A 170 16.94 35.78 -13.61
C LEU A 170 16.29 35.28 -14.91
N ARG A 171 16.67 35.83 -16.08
CA ARG A 171 16.18 35.36 -17.39
C ARG A 171 16.60 33.92 -17.68
N GLU A 172 17.86 33.58 -17.43
CA GLU A 172 18.35 32.21 -17.63
C GLU A 172 17.70 31.22 -16.65
N CYS A 173 17.52 31.61 -15.39
CA CYS A 173 16.76 30.82 -14.41
C CYS A 173 15.30 30.58 -14.86
N GLN A 174 14.62 31.59 -15.39
CA GLN A 174 13.27 31.44 -15.95
C GLN A 174 13.23 30.52 -17.17
N LYS A 175 14.21 30.63 -18.07
CA LYS A 175 14.37 29.75 -19.25
C LYS A 175 14.62 28.30 -18.85
N GLN A 176 15.53 28.04 -17.90
CA GLN A 176 15.79 26.70 -17.36
C GLN A 176 14.54 26.11 -16.67
N LYS A 177 13.82 26.92 -15.89
CA LYS A 177 12.54 26.52 -15.28
C LYS A 177 11.50 26.13 -16.34
N GLN A 178 11.38 26.90 -17.43
CA GLN A 178 10.46 26.56 -18.52
C GLN A 178 10.86 25.27 -19.25
N ALA A 179 12.15 25.09 -19.53
CA ALA A 179 12.68 23.87 -20.15
C ALA A 179 12.40 22.63 -19.29
N ALA A 180 12.76 22.65 -18.01
CA ALA A 180 12.52 21.54 -17.09
C ALA A 180 11.03 21.19 -16.93
N VAL A 181 10.14 22.20 -16.93
CA VAL A 181 8.68 21.98 -16.89
C VAL A 181 8.15 21.41 -18.21
N ALA A 182 8.73 21.77 -19.36
CA ALA A 182 8.36 21.19 -20.65
C ALA A 182 8.85 19.73 -20.75
N GLU A 183 10.09 19.46 -20.34
CA GLU A 183 10.67 18.12 -20.32
C GLU A 183 9.89 17.17 -19.40
N SER A 184 9.63 17.58 -18.15
CA SER A 184 8.85 16.80 -17.18
C SER A 184 7.42 16.52 -17.65
N LYS A 185 6.77 17.47 -18.35
CA LYS A 185 5.47 17.24 -18.98
C LYS A 185 5.53 16.20 -20.10
N THR A 186 6.59 16.22 -20.91
CA THR A 186 6.80 15.25 -21.98
C THR A 186 7.05 13.85 -21.41
N GLN A 187 7.94 13.72 -20.42
CA GLN A 187 8.22 12.47 -19.71
C GLN A 187 6.93 11.88 -19.10
N CYS A 188 6.17 12.68 -18.35
CA CYS A 188 4.90 12.27 -17.75
C CYS A 188 3.84 11.84 -18.80
N ALA A 189 3.81 12.48 -19.98
CA ALA A 189 2.94 12.06 -21.08
C ALA A 189 3.37 10.69 -21.65
N THR A 190 4.67 10.49 -21.89
CA THR A 190 5.22 9.21 -22.38
C THR A 190 4.99 8.07 -21.38
N GLU A 191 5.28 8.28 -20.08
CA GLU A 191 5.02 7.31 -19.02
C GLU A 191 3.53 6.92 -18.95
N LYS A 192 2.63 7.91 -19.02
CA LYS A 192 1.18 7.69 -19.02
C LYS A 192 0.71 6.84 -20.21
N ASP A 193 1.26 7.08 -21.40
CA ASP A 193 0.89 6.30 -22.58
C ASP A 193 1.52 4.90 -22.59
N MET A 194 2.73 4.72 -22.03
CA MET A 194 3.32 3.37 -21.80
C MET A 194 2.47 2.56 -20.82
N LEU A 195 2.17 3.10 -19.63
CA LEU A 195 1.30 2.44 -18.64
C LEU A 195 -0.09 2.10 -19.20
N ARG A 196 -0.59 2.91 -20.15
CA ARG A 196 -1.86 2.66 -20.85
C ARG A 196 -1.76 1.53 -21.89
N GLN A 197 -0.61 1.35 -22.53
CA GLN A 197 -0.35 0.21 -23.42
C GLN A 197 -0.18 -1.08 -22.62
N GLU A 198 0.64 -1.07 -21.57
CA GLU A 198 0.82 -2.19 -20.63
C GLU A 198 -0.52 -2.64 -20.04
N GLY A 199 -1.35 -1.70 -19.58
CA GLY A 199 -2.69 -1.99 -19.06
C GLY A 199 -3.65 -2.59 -20.11
N GLN A 200 -3.50 -2.24 -21.40
CA GLN A 200 -4.27 -2.86 -22.48
C GLN A 200 -3.77 -4.26 -22.84
N GLU A 201 -2.46 -4.50 -22.77
CA GLU A 201 -1.87 -5.81 -23.01
C GLU A 201 -2.20 -6.80 -21.88
N ALA A 202 -2.07 -6.37 -20.63
CA ALA A 202 -2.49 -7.14 -19.47
C ALA A 202 -3.99 -7.50 -19.51
N LEU A 203 -4.86 -6.59 -19.97
CA LEU A 203 -6.28 -6.86 -20.16
C LEU A 203 -6.53 -7.90 -21.27
N ARG A 204 -5.81 -7.82 -22.40
CA ARG A 204 -5.91 -8.81 -23.49
C ARG A 204 -5.47 -10.20 -23.05
N GLU A 205 -4.35 -10.31 -22.34
CA GLU A 205 -3.86 -11.59 -21.86
C GLU A 205 -4.78 -12.16 -20.76
N CYS A 206 -5.29 -11.33 -19.85
CA CYS A 206 -6.32 -11.73 -18.88
C CYS A 206 -7.60 -12.24 -19.57
N GLN A 207 -8.06 -11.58 -20.65
CA GLN A 207 -9.21 -12.05 -21.42
C GLN A 207 -8.93 -13.39 -22.11
N LYS A 208 -7.77 -13.54 -22.75
CA LYS A 208 -7.31 -14.79 -23.38
C LYS A 208 -7.21 -15.95 -22.38
N GLN A 209 -6.69 -15.72 -21.18
CA GLN A 209 -6.63 -16.71 -20.11
C GLN A 209 -8.03 -17.08 -19.60
N LYS A 210 -8.93 -16.11 -19.45
CA LYS A 210 -10.35 -16.35 -19.11
C LYS A 210 -11.04 -17.20 -20.19
N GLU A 211 -10.84 -16.90 -21.47
CA GLU A 211 -11.42 -17.66 -22.59
C GLU A 211 -10.89 -19.09 -22.65
N ALA A 212 -9.57 -19.28 -22.43
CA ALA A 212 -8.96 -20.61 -22.31
C ALA A 212 -9.52 -21.41 -21.13
N ALA A 213 -9.59 -20.83 -19.92
CA ALA A 213 -10.12 -21.50 -18.74
C ALA A 213 -11.62 -21.85 -18.86
N VAL A 214 -12.41 -21.02 -19.54
CA VAL A 214 -13.82 -21.33 -19.86
C VAL A 214 -13.93 -22.47 -20.88
N ALA A 215 -13.04 -22.53 -21.89
CA ALA A 215 -13.02 -23.63 -22.85
C ALA A 215 -12.58 -24.97 -22.22
N GLU A 216 -11.56 -24.94 -21.36
CA GLU A 216 -11.09 -26.10 -20.59
C GLU A 216 -12.17 -26.60 -19.62
N SER A 217 -12.76 -25.72 -18.82
CA SER A 217 -13.86 -26.03 -17.91
C SER A 217 -15.07 -26.63 -18.64
N LYS A 218 -15.42 -26.10 -19.82
CA LYS A 218 -16.50 -26.67 -20.65
C LYS A 218 -16.14 -28.08 -21.16
N THR A 219 -14.91 -28.29 -21.60
CA THR A 219 -14.45 -29.60 -22.10
C THR A 219 -14.46 -30.65 -20.98
N GLN A 220 -14.00 -30.28 -19.78
CA GLN A 220 -14.06 -31.15 -18.60
C GLN A 220 -15.50 -31.44 -18.18
N CYS A 221 -16.40 -30.46 -18.20
CA CYS A 221 -17.82 -30.65 -17.87
C CYS A 221 -18.54 -31.61 -18.83
N GLU A 222 -18.28 -31.51 -20.15
CA GLU A 222 -18.84 -32.44 -21.13
C GLU A 222 -18.27 -33.86 -20.96
N LYS A 223 -16.97 -33.98 -20.63
CA LYS A 223 -16.33 -35.25 -20.32
C LYS A 223 -16.92 -35.92 -19.08
N GLU A 224 -17.05 -35.20 -17.96
CA GLU A 224 -17.63 -35.72 -16.71
C GLU A 224 -19.09 -36.17 -16.91
N LYS A 225 -19.86 -35.42 -17.70
CA LYS A 225 -21.23 -35.75 -18.11
C LYS A 225 -21.30 -37.06 -18.91
N ASP A 226 -20.38 -37.28 -19.86
CA ASP A 226 -20.32 -38.53 -20.62
C ASP A 226 -19.83 -39.72 -19.77
N GLU A 227 -18.87 -39.50 -18.84
CA GLU A 227 -18.44 -40.52 -17.88
C GLU A 227 -19.58 -40.92 -16.92
N LEU A 228 -20.32 -39.95 -16.37
CA LEU A 228 -21.51 -40.20 -15.54
C LEU A 228 -22.60 -40.94 -16.32
N ARG A 229 -22.80 -40.60 -17.60
CA ARG A 229 -23.75 -41.29 -18.47
C ARG A 229 -23.35 -42.75 -18.69
N GLN A 230 -22.09 -43.04 -18.99
CA GLN A 230 -21.59 -44.41 -19.16
C GLN A 230 -21.69 -45.22 -17.85
N GLN A 231 -21.46 -44.59 -16.70
CA GLN A 231 -21.66 -45.22 -15.39
C GLN A 231 -23.14 -45.57 -15.15
N ALA A 232 -24.08 -44.67 -15.49
CA ALA A 232 -25.51 -44.92 -15.37
C ALA A 232 -26.01 -46.03 -16.32
N GLU A 233 -25.59 -46.00 -17.59
CA GLU A 233 -25.91 -47.04 -18.57
C GLU A 233 -25.34 -48.41 -18.15
N GLY A 234 -24.10 -48.46 -17.66
CA GLY A 234 -23.47 -49.67 -17.14
C GLY A 234 -24.07 -50.20 -15.82
N ALA A 235 -24.59 -49.31 -14.96
CA ALA A 235 -25.32 -49.70 -13.75
C ALA A 235 -26.68 -50.31 -14.11
N ALA A 236 -27.46 -49.65 -14.98
CA ALA A 236 -28.74 -50.14 -15.46
C ALA A 236 -28.62 -51.49 -16.20
N GLN A 237 -27.53 -51.71 -16.95
CA GLN A 237 -27.27 -53.02 -17.55
C GLN A 237 -27.05 -54.10 -16.48
N LYS A 238 -26.21 -53.86 -15.47
CA LYS A 238 -25.97 -54.83 -14.38
C LYS A 238 -27.23 -55.16 -13.60
N GLU A 239 -28.06 -54.17 -13.29
CA GLU A 239 -29.34 -54.36 -12.60
C GLU A 239 -30.32 -55.17 -13.46
N ARG A 240 -30.36 -54.92 -14.78
CA ARG A 240 -31.15 -55.72 -15.73
C ARG A 240 -30.66 -57.17 -15.85
N GLU A 241 -29.35 -57.38 -15.90
CA GLU A 241 -28.75 -58.72 -15.91
C GLU A 241 -29.01 -59.48 -14.60
N GLN A 242 -29.04 -58.79 -13.46
CA GLN A 242 -29.41 -59.40 -12.19
C GLN A 242 -30.91 -59.74 -12.15
N CYS A 243 -31.78 -58.81 -12.57
CA CYS A 243 -33.22 -59.03 -12.64
C CYS A 243 -33.60 -60.24 -13.51
N GLU A 244 -32.95 -60.46 -14.67
CA GLU A 244 -33.18 -61.67 -15.47
C GLU A 244 -32.66 -62.95 -14.80
N LYS A 245 -31.59 -62.91 -13.99
CA LYS A 245 -31.15 -64.05 -13.17
C LYS A 245 -32.19 -64.36 -12.10
N ASP A 246 -32.57 -63.38 -11.29
CA ASP A 246 -33.53 -63.53 -10.19
C ASP A 246 -34.88 -64.08 -10.72
N LYS A 247 -35.34 -63.54 -11.85
CA LYS A 247 -36.52 -64.00 -12.59
C LYS A 247 -36.40 -65.42 -13.15
N SER A 248 -35.19 -65.87 -13.48
CA SER A 248 -34.93 -67.27 -13.89
C SER A 248 -34.91 -68.22 -12.68
N GLN A 249 -34.32 -67.80 -11.56
CA GLN A 249 -34.31 -68.54 -10.29
C GLN A 249 -35.74 -68.70 -9.74
N LEU A 250 -36.52 -67.62 -9.66
CA LEU A 250 -37.92 -67.66 -9.20
C LEU A 250 -38.82 -68.56 -10.07
N ARG A 251 -38.50 -68.73 -11.36
CA ARG A 251 -39.19 -69.69 -12.23
C ARG A 251 -38.83 -71.14 -11.87
N GLN A 252 -37.55 -71.41 -11.61
CA GLN A 252 -37.09 -72.72 -11.18
C GLN A 252 -37.66 -73.08 -9.80
N GLU A 253 -37.56 -72.19 -8.81
CA GLU A 253 -38.12 -72.39 -7.46
C GLU A 253 -39.63 -72.69 -7.49
N ARG A 254 -40.39 -71.99 -8.37
CA ARG A 254 -41.80 -72.27 -8.63
C ARG A 254 -42.02 -73.67 -9.21
N ASP A 255 -41.21 -74.08 -10.18
CA ASP A 255 -41.38 -75.38 -10.86
C ASP A 255 -40.97 -76.55 -9.97
N ASP A 256 -39.90 -76.40 -9.18
CA ASP A 256 -39.49 -77.33 -8.13
C ASP A 256 -40.58 -77.45 -7.05
N ALA A 257 -41.15 -76.33 -6.59
CA ALA A 257 -42.27 -76.33 -5.65
C ALA A 257 -43.55 -76.97 -6.23
N LEU A 258 -43.85 -76.76 -7.51
CA LEU A 258 -44.97 -77.38 -8.21
C LEU A 258 -44.75 -78.89 -8.40
N GLN A 259 -43.52 -79.32 -8.69
CA GLN A 259 -43.16 -80.73 -8.78
C GLN A 259 -43.27 -81.42 -7.42
N LYS A 260 -42.77 -80.78 -6.35
CA LYS A 260 -42.94 -81.26 -4.98
C LYS A 260 -44.42 -81.36 -4.59
N CYS A 261 -45.23 -80.33 -4.85
CA CYS A 261 -46.66 -80.35 -4.57
C CYS A 261 -47.38 -81.53 -5.27
N LYS A 262 -46.94 -81.92 -6.48
CA LYS A 262 -47.44 -83.12 -7.17
C LYS A 262 -46.99 -84.42 -6.52
N SER A 263 -45.72 -84.55 -6.09
CA SER A 263 -45.25 -85.76 -5.41
C SER A 263 -45.91 -85.94 -4.04
N ASP A 264 -46.08 -84.85 -3.30
CA ASP A 264 -46.69 -84.84 -1.97
C ASP A 264 -48.19 -85.22 -2.07
N CYS A 265 -48.89 -84.70 -3.09
CA CYS A 265 -50.29 -85.05 -3.40
C CYS A 265 -50.47 -86.52 -3.81
N GLU A 266 -49.60 -87.08 -4.67
CA GLU A 266 -49.67 -88.51 -5.04
C GLU A 266 -49.29 -89.42 -3.85
N ALA A 267 -48.41 -88.98 -2.96
CA ALA A 267 -48.09 -89.69 -1.71
C ALA A 267 -49.26 -89.67 -0.71
N GLU A 268 -49.90 -88.52 -0.49
CA GLU A 268 -51.10 -88.39 0.35
C GLU A 268 -52.27 -89.24 -0.20
N LYS A 269 -52.46 -89.24 -1.52
CA LYS A 269 -53.44 -90.07 -2.22
C LYS A 269 -53.22 -91.57 -2.03
N GLU A 270 -51.97 -92.06 -2.05
CA GLU A 270 -51.69 -93.47 -1.74
C GLU A 270 -51.80 -93.76 -0.23
N GLN A 271 -51.41 -92.82 0.64
CA GLN A 271 -51.65 -92.92 2.08
C GLN A 271 -53.15 -93.03 2.40
N LEU A 272 -54.01 -92.26 1.73
CA LEU A 272 -55.47 -92.33 1.84
C LEU A 272 -56.03 -93.65 1.28
N ARG A 273 -55.45 -94.22 0.20
CA ARG A 273 -55.79 -95.58 -0.26
C ARG A 273 -55.43 -96.62 0.79
N GLN A 274 -54.22 -96.56 1.36
CA GLN A 274 -53.76 -97.49 2.38
C GLN A 274 -54.65 -97.40 3.64
N GLN A 275 -54.88 -96.19 4.16
CA GLN A 275 -55.84 -95.93 5.24
C GLN A 275 -57.24 -96.45 4.92
N GLY A 276 -57.72 -96.30 3.68
CA GLY A 276 -58.99 -96.88 3.25
C GLY A 276 -59.01 -98.41 3.33
N THR A 277 -57.94 -99.09 2.94
CA THR A 277 -57.84 -100.56 3.07
C THR A 277 -57.70 -101.03 4.52
N ASP A 278 -56.97 -100.29 5.36
CA ASP A 278 -56.79 -100.64 6.77
C ASP A 278 -58.04 -100.31 7.59
N ALA A 279 -58.74 -99.22 7.29
CA ALA A 279 -60.06 -98.93 7.83
C ALA A 279 -61.11 -99.95 7.37
N ALA A 280 -60.99 -100.52 6.17
CA ALA A 280 -61.85 -101.63 5.75
C ALA A 280 -61.58 -102.91 6.56
N LYS A 281 -60.31 -103.31 6.75
CA LYS A 281 -59.92 -104.44 7.63
C LYS A 281 -60.39 -104.20 9.07
N GLN A 282 -60.18 -102.98 9.58
CA GLN A 282 -60.62 -102.59 10.92
C GLN A 282 -62.14 -102.62 11.03
N CYS A 283 -62.88 -102.17 10.00
CA CYS A 283 -64.34 -102.27 9.96
C CYS A 283 -64.84 -103.73 9.93
N GLU A 284 -64.14 -104.65 9.26
CA GLU A 284 -64.46 -106.08 9.33
C GLU A 284 -64.12 -106.69 10.71
N SER A 285 -63.00 -106.28 11.31
CA SER A 285 -62.61 -106.69 12.67
C SER A 285 -63.58 -106.15 13.73
N ASP A 286 -63.95 -104.87 13.64
CA ASP A 286 -64.94 -104.21 14.51
C ASP A 286 -66.35 -104.70 14.24
N LYS A 287 -66.69 -105.15 13.02
CA LYS A 287 -67.96 -105.83 12.75
C LYS A 287 -68.02 -107.18 13.46
N ALA A 288 -66.94 -107.96 13.45
CA ALA A 288 -66.86 -109.19 14.24
C ALA A 288 -66.87 -108.90 15.75
N GLY A 289 -66.11 -107.88 16.20
CA GLY A 289 -66.08 -107.40 17.57
C GLY A 289 -67.41 -106.82 18.06
N LEU A 290 -68.17 -106.16 17.20
CA LEU A 290 -69.52 -105.64 17.49
C LEU A 290 -70.59 -106.72 17.44
N GLN A 291 -70.43 -107.78 16.64
CA GLN A 291 -71.22 -109.00 16.82
C GLN A 291 -70.97 -109.63 18.21
N GLN A 292 -69.71 -109.60 18.67
CA GLN A 292 -69.34 -110.05 20.02
C GLN A 292 -69.83 -109.09 21.13
N GLN A 293 -69.82 -107.77 20.91
CA GLN A 293 -70.36 -106.79 21.86
C GLN A 293 -71.89 -106.70 21.85
N LEU A 294 -72.58 -106.98 20.74
CA LEU A 294 -74.04 -107.15 20.72
C LEU A 294 -74.49 -108.34 21.57
N GLN A 295 -73.63 -109.35 21.73
CA GLN A 295 -73.82 -110.46 22.69
C GLN A 295 -73.61 -110.04 24.16
N THR A 296 -73.07 -108.84 24.42
CA THR A 296 -72.53 -108.42 25.73
C THR A 296 -73.18 -107.15 26.29
N CYS A 297 -73.52 -106.17 25.45
CA CYS A 297 -73.97 -104.83 25.84
C CYS A 297 -75.49 -104.70 25.89
N GLN A 298 -76.15 -105.53 26.70
CA GLN A 298 -77.62 -105.52 26.81
C GLN A 298 -78.19 -104.44 27.77
N ASP A 299 -77.35 -103.64 28.44
CA ASP A 299 -77.79 -102.55 29.34
C ASP A 299 -76.94 -101.23 29.29
N LYS A 300 -77.59 -100.17 28.78
CA LYS A 300 -77.63 -98.74 29.23
C LYS A 300 -76.34 -97.89 29.50
N GLN A 301 -75.91 -97.18 28.46
CA GLN A 301 -75.90 -95.69 28.31
C GLN A 301 -75.56 -94.71 29.48
N GLN A 302 -74.47 -93.92 29.30
CA GLN A 302 -74.38 -92.41 29.25
C GLN A 302 -74.81 -91.50 30.46
N PRO A 303 -74.58 -90.15 30.45
CA PRO A 303 -73.38 -89.33 30.09
C PRO A 303 -73.13 -88.12 31.07
N ALA A 304 -72.21 -87.17 30.74
CA ALA A 304 -72.43 -85.68 30.70
C ALA A 304 -71.26 -84.74 31.13
N LYS A 305 -71.40 -83.46 30.70
CA LYS A 305 -70.60 -82.21 30.94
C LYS A 305 -71.16 -81.45 32.22
N PRO A 306 -70.84 -80.18 32.60
CA PRO A 306 -70.43 -78.95 31.86
C PRO A 306 -69.03 -78.42 32.32
N THR A 307 -68.58 -77.15 32.41
CA THR A 307 -69.14 -75.75 32.27
C THR A 307 -67.99 -74.76 31.91
N ASP A 308 -68.28 -73.44 31.80
CA ASP A 308 -67.34 -72.31 31.57
C ASP A 308 -67.93 -71.00 32.17
N THR A 309 -67.18 -69.89 32.35
CA THR A 309 -67.74 -68.57 32.75
C THR A 309 -66.80 -67.36 32.48
N THR A 310 -67.31 -66.28 31.89
CA THR A 310 -66.69 -64.93 31.87
C THR A 310 -67.78 -63.85 31.71
N GLU A 311 -67.54 -62.63 32.22
CA GLU A 311 -68.51 -61.52 32.27
C GLU A 311 -68.64 -60.74 30.94
N ALA A 312 -69.72 -59.97 30.77
CA ALA A 312 -70.10 -59.34 29.49
C ALA A 312 -69.90 -57.82 29.47
N GLN A 313 -69.51 -57.29 28.30
CA GLN A 313 -69.37 -55.86 27.96
C GLN A 313 -70.56 -55.39 27.10
N ASP A 314 -70.86 -54.08 27.00
CA ASP A 314 -71.95 -53.59 26.13
C ASP A 314 -71.65 -53.89 24.64
N PRO A 315 -72.49 -54.65 23.92
CA PRO A 315 -72.32 -54.89 22.48
C PRO A 315 -72.15 -53.61 21.64
N LYS A 316 -72.75 -52.49 22.06
CA LYS A 316 -72.63 -51.19 21.38
C LYS A 316 -71.23 -50.60 21.42
N CYS A 317 -70.35 -51.04 22.31
CA CYS A 317 -68.94 -50.66 22.34
C CYS A 317 -68.05 -51.67 21.57
N ARG A 318 -68.56 -52.85 21.22
CA ARG A 318 -67.80 -53.95 20.61
C ARG A 318 -67.81 -53.92 19.07
N ASP A 319 -68.99 -53.72 18.49
CA ASP A 319 -69.24 -53.97 17.05
C ASP A 319 -69.21 -52.68 16.21
N ASN A 320 -68.74 -51.57 16.77
CA ASN A 320 -69.04 -50.22 16.28
C ASN A 320 -67.87 -49.50 15.59
N SER A 321 -68.21 -48.66 14.60
CA SER A 321 -67.27 -47.84 13.84
C SER A 321 -66.88 -46.53 14.56
N TRP A 322 -65.84 -45.87 14.04
CA TRP A 322 -65.16 -44.71 14.63
C TRP A 322 -66.08 -43.58 15.13
N GLN A 323 -67.22 -43.33 14.47
CA GLN A 323 -68.17 -42.28 14.84
C GLN A 323 -68.78 -42.51 16.24
N ASN A 324 -69.02 -43.76 16.59
CA ASN A 324 -69.92 -44.13 17.68
C ASN A 324 -69.23 -44.22 19.05
N MET A 325 -67.89 -44.35 19.09
CA MET A 325 -67.13 -44.36 20.34
C MET A 325 -67.15 -43.03 21.09
N CYS A 326 -67.22 -41.92 20.35
CA CYS A 326 -67.20 -40.56 20.90
C CYS A 326 -68.38 -39.67 20.45
N GLY A 327 -69.23 -40.14 19.53
CA GLY A 327 -70.53 -39.54 19.20
C GLY A 327 -71.66 -39.88 20.18
N GLY A 328 -71.35 -40.40 21.37
CA GLY A 328 -72.32 -40.67 22.45
C GLY A 328 -73.06 -42.02 22.39
N VAL A 329 -72.74 -42.90 21.43
CA VAL A 329 -73.38 -44.21 21.27
C VAL A 329 -72.76 -45.26 22.21
N CYS A 330 -71.43 -45.30 22.35
CA CYS A 330 -70.74 -46.04 23.40
C CYS A 330 -70.51 -45.13 24.61
N GLN A 331 -71.25 -45.37 25.70
CA GLN A 331 -71.16 -44.58 26.94
C GLN A 331 -70.10 -45.12 27.92
N GLU A 332 -69.46 -46.26 27.63
CA GLU A 332 -68.32 -46.73 28.42
C GLU A 332 -67.10 -45.81 28.22
N GLU A 333 -66.55 -45.31 29.32
CA GLU A 333 -65.31 -44.51 29.36
C GLU A 333 -64.08 -45.35 29.79
N THR A 334 -64.28 -46.62 30.16
CA THR A 334 -63.26 -47.50 30.71
C THR A 334 -63.59 -48.95 30.35
N PHE A 335 -62.61 -49.67 29.81
CA PHE A 335 -62.74 -51.05 29.34
C PHE A 335 -61.71 -51.92 30.06
N THR A 336 -62.02 -53.20 30.33
CA THR A 336 -61.04 -54.16 30.85
C THR A 336 -60.88 -55.29 29.85
N LEU A 337 -59.68 -55.45 29.30
CA LEU A 337 -59.35 -56.44 28.25
C LEU A 337 -58.05 -57.15 28.63
N ALA A 338 -58.06 -58.49 28.64
CA ALA A 338 -56.95 -59.34 29.09
C ALA A 338 -56.30 -58.88 30.43
N GLY A 339 -57.11 -58.43 31.39
CA GLY A 339 -56.66 -57.94 32.70
C GLY A 339 -56.09 -56.51 32.71
N VAL A 340 -56.02 -55.82 31.57
CA VAL A 340 -55.53 -54.44 31.46
C VAL A 340 -56.71 -53.47 31.44
N VAL A 341 -56.65 -52.44 32.28
CA VAL A 341 -57.65 -51.36 32.33
C VAL A 341 -57.30 -50.28 31.32
N PHE A 342 -58.18 -50.08 30.35
CA PHE A 342 -58.09 -49.05 29.31
C PHE A 342 -59.08 -47.92 29.57
N LYS A 343 -58.74 -46.70 29.15
CA LYS A 343 -59.61 -45.51 29.24
C LYS A 343 -59.78 -44.85 27.89
N LYS A 344 -60.99 -44.35 27.63
CA LYS A 344 -61.31 -43.56 26.43
C LYS A 344 -60.80 -42.13 26.58
N LYS A 345 -60.41 -41.50 25.48
CA LYS A 345 -60.18 -40.06 25.36
C LYS A 345 -60.56 -39.60 23.95
N CYS A 346 -61.55 -38.74 23.86
CA CYS A 346 -62.10 -38.24 22.60
C CYS A 346 -61.36 -36.99 22.10
N PHE A 347 -61.38 -36.76 20.79
CA PHE A 347 -60.89 -35.54 20.13
C PHE A 347 -59.41 -35.24 20.42
N VAL A 348 -58.57 -36.28 20.36
CA VAL A 348 -57.13 -36.20 20.62
C VAL A 348 -56.30 -37.01 19.64
N ARG A 349 -55.22 -36.40 19.19
CA ARG A 349 -54.09 -37.05 18.51
C ARG A 349 -52.99 -37.37 19.52
N THR A 350 -52.37 -38.53 19.40
CA THR A 350 -51.17 -38.90 20.17
C THR A 350 -49.91 -38.25 19.60
N VAL A 351 -48.99 -37.88 20.48
CA VAL A 351 -47.64 -37.41 20.13
C VAL A 351 -46.60 -38.02 21.08
N MET A 352 -45.36 -38.12 20.62
CA MET A 352 -44.23 -38.73 21.36
C MET A 352 -44.40 -40.22 21.73
N ALA A 353 -45.06 -40.99 20.88
CA ALA A 353 -45.07 -42.46 20.90
C ALA A 353 -44.78 -42.99 19.49
N GLN A 354 -44.23 -44.20 19.39
CA GLN A 354 -44.05 -44.87 18.09
C GLN A 354 -45.41 -45.42 17.63
N GLU A 355 -45.83 -45.05 16.43
CA GLU A 355 -47.07 -45.52 15.82
C GLU A 355 -46.79 -46.79 15.00
N VAL A 356 -47.48 -47.89 15.33
CA VAL A 356 -47.41 -49.17 14.63
C VAL A 356 -48.78 -49.46 14.03
N GLN A 357 -48.87 -49.58 12.71
CA GLN A 357 -50.11 -49.93 12.02
C GLN A 357 -50.30 -51.45 12.06
N VAL A 358 -51.45 -51.90 12.57
CA VAL A 358 -51.84 -53.31 12.60
C VAL A 358 -53.07 -53.51 11.71
N TYR A 359 -52.87 -54.24 10.62
CA TYR A 359 -53.92 -54.60 9.66
C TYR A 359 -54.71 -55.83 10.11
N HIS A 360 -55.89 -56.03 9.53
CA HIS A 360 -56.78 -57.17 9.80
C HIS A 360 -57.26 -57.22 11.26
N ARG A 361 -57.80 -56.09 11.74
CA ARG A 361 -58.64 -56.02 12.94
C ARG A 361 -60.03 -55.50 12.57
N SER A 362 -61.04 -56.21 13.05
CA SER A 362 -62.46 -55.95 12.78
C SER A 362 -63.04 -54.85 13.67
N SER A 363 -62.49 -54.64 14.87
CA SER A 363 -62.86 -53.53 15.75
C SER A 363 -61.69 -52.97 16.56
N LEU A 364 -61.89 -51.80 17.14
CA LEU A 364 -60.93 -51.15 18.04
C LEU A 364 -60.70 -51.98 19.32
N LEU A 365 -61.74 -52.65 19.85
CA LEU A 365 -61.58 -53.53 21.01
C LEU A 365 -60.79 -54.80 20.67
N GLU A 366 -60.94 -55.36 19.47
CA GLU A 366 -60.12 -56.51 19.04
C GLU A 366 -58.62 -56.14 18.97
N CYS A 367 -58.30 -54.96 18.48
CA CYS A 367 -56.92 -54.45 18.45
C CYS A 367 -56.36 -54.21 19.87
N LEU A 368 -57.17 -53.67 20.77
CA LEU A 368 -56.80 -53.51 22.18
C LEU A 368 -56.56 -54.87 22.86
N GLU A 369 -57.42 -55.86 22.61
CA GLU A 369 -57.34 -57.21 23.18
C GLU A 369 -56.15 -58.02 22.64
N LYS A 370 -55.88 -57.99 21.33
CA LYS A 370 -54.88 -58.85 20.68
C LYS A 370 -53.49 -58.24 20.60
N ASP A 371 -53.37 -56.93 20.41
CA ASP A 371 -52.09 -56.28 20.08
C ASP A 371 -51.59 -55.36 21.19
N CYS A 372 -52.49 -54.73 21.95
CA CYS A 372 -52.10 -53.77 22.99
C CYS A 372 -52.07 -54.36 24.41
N ALA A 373 -53.09 -55.13 24.82
CA ALA A 373 -53.16 -55.67 26.17
C ALA A 373 -52.00 -56.66 26.47
N PRO A 374 -51.65 -57.62 25.59
CA PRO A 374 -50.55 -58.56 25.84
C PRO A 374 -49.17 -57.88 25.80
N ASN A 375 -49.06 -56.71 25.17
CA ASN A 375 -47.82 -56.01 24.94
C ASN A 375 -47.62 -54.90 25.99
N SER A 376 -46.74 -55.14 26.98
CA SER A 376 -46.47 -54.19 28.07
C SER A 376 -45.99 -52.81 27.62
N ASN A 377 -45.38 -52.71 26.42
CA ASN A 377 -44.92 -51.45 25.85
C ASN A 377 -46.03 -50.68 25.11
N CYS A 378 -47.21 -51.26 24.87
CA CYS A 378 -48.34 -50.54 24.29
C CYS A 378 -48.96 -49.58 25.32
N LEU A 379 -48.97 -48.30 24.99
CA LEU A 379 -49.57 -47.22 25.78
C LEU A 379 -51.05 -47.01 25.44
N GLY A 380 -51.48 -47.40 24.25
CA GLY A 380 -52.87 -47.31 23.79
C GLY A 380 -53.02 -47.58 22.30
N VAL A 381 -54.26 -47.54 21.82
CA VAL A 381 -54.60 -47.62 20.39
C VAL A 381 -55.33 -46.34 19.99
N GLY A 382 -54.82 -45.69 18.95
CA GLY A 382 -55.48 -44.61 18.24
C GLY A 382 -56.22 -45.13 17.00
N TRP A 383 -57.17 -44.33 16.51
CA TRP A 383 -57.93 -44.62 15.29
C TRP A 383 -58.21 -43.34 14.51
N ARG A 384 -58.15 -43.39 13.17
CA ARG A 384 -58.53 -42.29 12.27
C ARG A 384 -59.69 -42.67 11.34
N PRO A 385 -60.59 -41.73 11.01
CA PRO A 385 -61.91 -42.05 10.44
C PRO A 385 -61.89 -42.47 8.96
N TRP A 386 -60.79 -42.22 8.25
CA TRP A 386 -60.56 -42.64 6.86
C TRP A 386 -59.76 -43.95 6.75
N GLU A 387 -59.29 -44.51 7.87
CA GLU A 387 -58.50 -45.74 7.95
C GLU A 387 -59.45 -46.90 8.32
N VAL A 388 -59.69 -47.81 7.36
CA VAL A 388 -60.62 -48.96 7.52
C VAL A 388 -59.83 -50.26 7.59
N GLY A 389 -60.17 -51.13 8.55
CA GLY A 389 -59.57 -52.46 8.71
C GLY A 389 -58.16 -52.50 9.30
N HIS A 390 -57.65 -51.37 9.79
CA HIS A 390 -56.39 -51.29 10.52
C HIS A 390 -56.44 -50.29 11.68
N CYS A 391 -55.67 -50.57 12.73
CA CYS A 391 -55.60 -49.77 13.96
C CYS A 391 -54.17 -49.29 14.23
N HIS A 392 -54.03 -48.19 14.97
CA HIS A 392 -52.75 -47.52 15.19
C HIS A 392 -52.32 -47.73 16.64
N VAL A 393 -51.47 -48.73 16.86
CA VAL A 393 -50.95 -49.12 18.18
C VAL A 393 -49.83 -48.16 18.57
N HIS A 394 -49.96 -47.49 19.71
CA HIS A 394 -49.00 -46.51 20.20
C HIS A 394 -48.06 -47.14 21.23
N MET A 395 -46.81 -47.34 20.82
CA MET A 395 -45.75 -47.99 21.57
C MET A 395 -44.89 -46.96 22.32
N SER A 396 -44.46 -47.31 23.54
CA SER A 396 -43.56 -46.48 24.32
C SER A 396 -42.17 -46.41 23.71
N ILE A 397 -41.62 -45.19 23.69
CA ILE A 397 -40.24 -44.87 23.28
C ILE A 397 -39.41 -44.37 24.48
N GLY A 398 -39.74 -44.82 25.70
CA GLY A 398 -39.13 -44.34 26.95
C GLY A 398 -39.74 -43.05 27.51
N HIS A 399 -40.84 -42.57 26.91
CA HIS A 399 -41.60 -41.40 27.35
C HIS A 399 -43.10 -41.73 27.50
N GLY A 400 -43.77 -41.00 28.40
CA GLY A 400 -45.21 -41.14 28.61
C GLY A 400 -46.02 -40.54 27.46
N LEU A 401 -47.13 -41.20 27.10
CA LEU A 401 -47.99 -40.81 25.98
C LEU A 401 -48.55 -39.39 26.16
N ARG A 402 -48.23 -38.48 25.24
CA ARG A 402 -48.81 -37.13 25.20
C ARG A 402 -49.95 -37.06 24.19
N THR A 403 -50.87 -36.13 24.40
CA THR A 403 -52.04 -35.92 23.52
C THR A 403 -52.23 -34.45 23.19
N ALA A 404 -52.39 -34.12 21.92
CA ALA A 404 -52.86 -32.82 21.45
C ALA A 404 -54.33 -32.91 21.01
N TYR A 405 -55.07 -31.79 21.02
CA TYR A 405 -56.45 -31.77 20.52
C TYR A 405 -56.49 -32.03 19.00
N ASN A 406 -57.37 -32.92 18.56
CA ASN A 406 -57.69 -33.14 17.16
C ASN A 406 -59.15 -33.61 17.03
N PRO A 407 -60.06 -32.86 16.38
CA PRO A 407 -61.48 -33.21 16.29
C PRO A 407 -61.78 -34.49 15.46
N HIS A 408 -60.76 -35.08 14.83
CA HIS A 408 -60.89 -36.27 13.98
C HIS A 408 -60.09 -37.48 14.47
N GLU A 409 -59.49 -37.43 15.66
CA GLU A 409 -58.75 -38.57 16.23
C GLU A 409 -59.24 -38.89 17.65
N HIS A 410 -59.16 -40.17 18.00
CA HIS A 410 -59.60 -40.70 19.30
C HIS A 410 -58.58 -41.72 19.79
N LEU A 411 -58.43 -41.80 21.12
CA LEU A 411 -57.45 -42.66 21.79
C LEU A 411 -58.15 -43.52 22.85
N ILE A 412 -57.82 -44.81 22.88
CA ILE A 412 -58.06 -45.65 24.05
C ILE A 412 -56.70 -46.06 24.63
N TYR A 413 -56.39 -45.60 25.84
CA TYR A 413 -55.06 -45.73 26.46
C TYR A 413 -55.08 -46.66 27.67
N ALA A 414 -54.00 -47.43 27.86
CA ALA A 414 -53.81 -48.27 29.04
C ALA A 414 -53.56 -47.37 30.27
N LYS A 415 -54.54 -47.33 31.18
CA LYS A 415 -54.61 -46.38 32.31
C LYS A 415 -53.31 -46.37 33.13
N ASP A 416 -52.81 -47.56 33.44
CA ASP A 416 -51.69 -47.76 34.37
C ASP A 416 -50.32 -47.79 33.66
N ARG A 417 -50.29 -47.55 32.33
CA ARG A 417 -49.06 -47.45 31.52
C ARG A 417 -48.75 -46.01 31.08
N VAL A 418 -49.69 -45.07 31.23
CA VAL A 418 -49.54 -43.67 30.80
C VAL A 418 -49.44 -42.72 31.99
N THR A 419 -48.26 -42.14 32.21
CA THR A 419 -48.09 -40.99 33.12
C THR A 419 -48.75 -39.75 32.51
N PRO A 420 -49.79 -39.15 33.15
CA PRO A 420 -50.49 -38.01 32.56
C PRO A 420 -49.65 -36.73 32.59
N MET A 421 -48.94 -36.43 31.49
CA MET A 421 -48.40 -35.10 31.23
C MET A 421 -49.45 -34.27 30.50
N GLY A 422 -50.05 -33.31 31.22
CA GLY A 422 -50.80 -32.23 30.60
C GLY A 422 -49.88 -31.31 29.77
N LEU A 423 -50.50 -30.65 28.79
CA LEU A 423 -50.00 -29.45 28.12
C LEU A 423 -50.99 -28.32 28.46
#